data_AF-A0A920MBL0-F1
#
_entry.id   AF-A0A920MBL0-F1
#
_cell.length_a   1.000
_cell.length_b   1.000
_cell.length_c   1.000
_cell.angle_alpha   90.00
_cell.angle_beta   90.00
_cell.angle_gamma   90.00
#
_symmetry.space_group_name_H-M   'P 1'
#
loop_
_entity.id
_entity.type
_entity.pdbx_description
1 polymer ?
#
loop_
_entity_poly.entity_id
_entity_poly.type
_entity_poly.pdbx_seq_one_letter_code
_entity_poly.pdbx_strand_id
1 'polypeptide(L)' 'MKILYGMTKPDQGEIEVFDQSASMSSPKEAINLGIGMVHQHFMLAKNLTVLENIILGKLTSLQLKI' A
#
# COMPACT_ATOMS: atom_id res chain seq x y z
N MET A 1 -5.26 6.36 8.06
CA MET A 1 -4.56 5.42 7.15
C MET A 1 -3.05 5.65 7.02
N LYS A 2 -2.49 6.87 7.17
CA LYS A 2 -1.03 7.09 7.08
C LYS A 2 -0.21 6.21 8.04
N ILE A 3 -0.72 5.95 9.24
CA ILE A 3 -0.11 5.04 10.22
C ILE A 3 -0.07 3.60 9.70
N LEU A 4 -1.21 3.04 9.32
CA LEU A 4 -1.32 1.67 8.76
C LEU A 4 -0.59 1.48 7.42
N TYR A 5 -0.13 2.57 6.80
CA TYR A 5 0.64 2.55 5.57
C TYR A 5 2.11 2.96 5.78
N GLY A 6 2.56 2.99 7.04
CA GLY A 6 3.96 3.25 7.40
C GLY A 6 4.46 4.65 7.08
N MET A 7 3.57 5.62 6.83
CA MET A 7 3.94 7.02 6.54
C MET A 7 3.99 7.90 7.80
N THR A 8 3.49 7.40 8.93
CA THR A 8 3.43 8.14 10.19
C THR A 8 3.54 7.13 11.33
N LYS A 9 4.37 7.40 12.33
CA LYS A 9 4.50 6.54 13.49
C LYS A 9 3.27 6.72 14.41
N PRO A 10 2.68 5.66 14.96
CA PRO A 10 1.66 5.80 16.01
C PRO A 10 2.31 6.34 17.29
N ASP A 11 1.60 7.21 18.01
CA ASP A 11 2.08 7.73 19.28
C ASP A 11 2.02 6.66 20.38
N GLN A 12 0.95 5.85 20.37
CA GLN A 12 0.68 4.75 21.30
C GLN A 12 -0.22 3.69 20.65
N GLY A 13 -0.37 2.52 21.30
CA GLY A 13 -1.19 1.41 20.84
C GLY A 13 -0.42 0.38 20.01
N GLU A 14 -1.14 -0.62 19.51
CA GLU A 14 -0.60 -1.73 18.75
C GLU A 14 -1.36 -1.88 17.43
N ILE A 15 -0.68 -2.44 16.42
CA ILE A 15 -1.27 -2.72 15.12
C ILE A 15 -1.25 -4.23 14.94
N GLU A 16 -2.40 -4.80 14.59
CA GLU A 16 -2.52 -6.20 14.21
C GLU A 16 -3.06 -6.30 12.79
N VAL A 17 -2.48 -7.21 12.00
CA VAL A 17 -2.86 -7.49 10.62
C VAL A 17 -2.99 -9.00 10.49
N PHE A 18 -4.19 -9.48 10.14
CA PHE A 18 -4.50 -10.92 10.12
C PHE A 18 -4.15 -11.62 11.44
N ASP A 19 -4.60 -11.04 12.56
CA ASP A 19 -4.38 -11.55 13.93
C ASP A 19 -2.89 -11.70 14.33
N GLN A 20 -2.00 -11.01 13.62
CA GLN A 20 -0.57 -10.98 13.91
C GLN A 20 -0.12 -9.55 14.18
N SER A 21 0.65 -9.38 15.27
CA SER A 21 1.27 -8.10 15.60
C SER A 21 2.15 -7.63 14.44
N ALA A 22 1.94 -6.38 14.03
CA ALA A 22 2.58 -5.79 12.87
C ALA A 22 3.15 -4.41 13.21
N SER A 23 4.25 -4.09 12.55
CA SER A 23 4.83 -2.75 12.55
C SER A 23 5.27 -2.43 11.13
N MET A 24 4.98 -1.22 10.67
CA MET A 24 5.52 -0.72 9.43
C MET A 24 6.04 0.71 9.58
N SER A 25 7.19 0.94 8.96
CA SER A 25 7.90 2.22 8.90
C SER A 25 7.95 2.79 7.48
N SER A 26 7.39 2.07 6.51
CA SER A 26 7.27 2.52 5.13
C SER A 26 6.06 1.92 4.40
N PRO A 27 5.57 2.56 3.32
CA PRO A 27 4.55 1.99 2.44
C PRO A 27 4.89 0.61 1.88
N LYS A 28 6.18 0.34 1.63
CA LYS A 28 6.64 -0.94 1.10
C LYS A 28 6.42 -2.09 2.10
N GLU A 29 6.65 -1.83 3.38
CA GLU A 29 6.37 -2.82 4.44
C GLU A 29 4.87 -3.09 4.59
N ALA A 30 4.03 -2.06 4.45
CA ALA A 30 2.58 -2.23 4.43
C ALA A 30 2.11 -3.12 3.27
N ILE A 31 2.65 -2.91 2.07
CA ILE A 31 2.34 -3.75 0.90
C ILE A 31 2.76 -5.21 1.13
N ASN A 32 3.95 -5.44 1.70
CA ASN A 32 4.43 -6.79 2.01
C ASN A 32 3.54 -7.53 3.02
N LEU A 33 2.84 -6.77 3.88
CA LEU A 33 1.84 -7.29 4.83
C LEU A 33 0.44 -7.40 4.21
N GLY A 34 0.29 -7.19 2.90
CA GLY A 34 -0.97 -7.30 2.17
C GLY A 34 -1.86 -6.06 2.26
N ILE A 35 -1.35 -4.93 2.76
CA ILE A 35 -2.12 -3.69 2.90
C ILE A 35 -1.96 -2.85 1.64
N GLY A 36 -3.06 -2.71 0.88
CA GLY A 36 -3.19 -1.73 -0.20
C GLY A 36 -3.81 -0.42 0.29
N MET A 37 -3.46 0.70 -0.37
CA MET A 37 -4.06 2.00 -0.10
C MET A 37 -4.72 2.58 -1.34
N VAL A 38 -5.95 3.06 -1.20
CA VAL A 38 -6.61 3.95 -2.16
C VAL A 38 -6.51 5.37 -1.63
N HIS A 39 -5.88 6.26 -2.40
CA HIS A 39 -5.76 7.67 -2.04
C HIS A 39 -7.08 8.40 -2.24
N GLN A 40 -7.39 9.36 -1.34
CA GLN A 40 -8.61 10.18 -1.43
C GLN A 40 -8.69 10.99 -2.72
N HIS A 41 -7.53 11.45 -3.21
CA HIS A 41 -7.40 12.04 -4.55
C HIS A 41 -6.89 10.97 -5.50
N PHE A 42 -7.46 10.93 -6.71
CA PHE A 42 -7.02 9.97 -7.74
C PHE A 42 -5.57 10.23 -8.15
N MET A 43 -4.73 9.23 -7.95
CA MET A 43 -3.33 9.21 -8.36
C MET A 43 -3.16 8.49 -9.71
N LEU A 44 -3.96 8.87 -10.71
CA LEU A 44 -3.83 8.32 -12.06
C LEU A 44 -2.67 8.99 -12.81
N ALA A 45 -1.92 8.19 -13.58
CA ALA A 45 -1.01 8.72 -14.57
C ALA A 45 -1.85 9.26 -15.74
N LYS A 46 -2.05 10.59 -15.74
CA LYS A 46 -3.02 11.28 -16.60
C LYS A 46 -2.83 11.06 -18.10
N ASN A 47 -1.60 10.74 -18.53
CA ASN A 47 -1.25 10.53 -19.94
C ASN A 47 -1.31 9.07 -20.37
N LEU A 48 -1.77 8.17 -19.49
CA LEU A 48 -1.88 6.74 -19.76
C LEU A 48 -3.35 6.35 -19.93
N THR A 49 -3.59 5.37 -20.80
CA THR A 49 -4.87 4.68 -20.92
C THR A 49 -5.23 3.93 -19.63
N VAL A 50 -6.47 3.47 -19.54
CA VAL A 50 -6.93 2.63 -18.41
C VAL A 50 -6.05 1.37 -18.28
N LEU A 51 -5.78 0.68 -19.39
CA LEU A 51 -4.95 -0.52 -19.39
C LEU A 51 -3.53 -0.25 -18.88
N GLU A 52 -2.91 0.82 -19.37
CA GLU A 52 -1.55 1.20 -18.96
C GLU A 52 -1.47 1.56 -17.47
N ASN A 53 -2.48 2.23 -16.91
CA ASN A 53 -2.54 2.49 -15.47
C ASN A 53 -2.66 1.18 -14.64
N ILE A 54 -3.44 0.21 -15.12
CA ILE A 54 -3.58 -1.11 -14.46
C ILE A 54 -2.24 -1.85 -14.46
N ILE A 55 -1.56 -1.89 -15.61
CA ILE A 55 -0.25 -2.55 -15.74
C ILE A 55 0.80 -1.85 -14.85
N LEU A 56 0.81 -0.52 -14.81
CA LEU A 56 1.70 0.26 -13.95
C LEU A 56 1.52 -0.06 -12.46
N GLY A 57 0.27 -0.19 -12.01
CA GLY A 57 -0.05 -0.59 -10.63
C GLY A 57 0.48 -1.99 -10.30
N LYS A 58 0.41 -2.93 -11.26
CA LYS A 58 0.91 -4.30 -11.09
C LYS A 58 2.44 -4.37 -10.98
N LEU A 59 3.17 -3.57 -11.77
CA LEU A 59 4.64 -3.49 -11.71
C LEU A 59 5.17 -2.95 -10.38
N THR A 60 4.40 -2.09 -9.70
CA THR A 60 4.83 -1.40 -8.48
C THR A 60 4.41 -2.11 -7.19
N SER A 61 3.38 -2.97 -7.22
CA SER A 61 2.77 -3.49 -5.98
C SER A 61 2.53 -5.00 -5.90
N LEU A 62 2.63 -5.78 -6.99
CA LEU A 62 2.31 -7.23 -6.94
C LEU A 62 3.26 -8.05 -7.83
N GLN A 63 4.25 -8.71 -7.22
CA GLN A 63 4.86 -9.90 -7.81
C GLN A 63 3.79 -11.01 -7.83
N LEU A 64 3.00 -11.07 -8.89
CA LEU A 64 2.22 -12.26 -9.19
C LEU A 64 3.21 -13.37 -9.57
N LYS A 65 3.36 -14.37 -8.70
CA LYS A 65 3.84 -15.70 -9.10
C LYS A 65 2.83 -16.26 -10.10
N ILE A 66 3.15 -16.13 -11.38
CA ILE A 66 2.59 -16.99 -12.44
C ILE A 66 3.51 -18.19 -12.53
#